data_AF-A0A3L7YM55-F1
#
_entry.id   AF-A0A3L7YM55-F1
#
_cell.length_a   1.000
_cell.length_b   1.000
_cell.length_c   1.000
_cell.angle_alpha   90.00
_cell.angle_beta   90.00
_cell.angle_gamma   90.00
#
_symmetry.space_group_name_H-M   'P 1'
#
loop_
_entity.id
_entity.type
_entity.pdbx_description
1 polymer ?
#
loop_
_entity_poly.entity_id
_entity_poly.type
_entity_poly.pdbx_seq_one_letter_code
_entity_poly.pdbx_strand_id
1 'polypeptide(L)'
;MDAPGTDAAGTSNASSPGRSTGASVTGEGAGMLWSLSVSRVVIHFVSVRIECSDRRHDARGGRRVGPSPAVFIDASPDLHQPPPCSKAASPDLPIDRNHMEVRAITVGIPVPPGTQSRLVSRAGTIAFAIREALDRAGIESQTVRLALPPVADRFTNSGASMSRDILDEAAFLDESSRLSDFGHVSFGTIDTLGTPDAIWSPLLDLVPEIISTTSLISVTATVATRKPSGLAEINIGGCRSAGSAVSRIAHDGNGGFGNFRFAALANCGPNIPFFPAAYHDGEDTPAVGIGLQCADLVVDAFAHASSLEDARSRLVGSLSEAVNQVAGIVRGTLDRLGGIRFNGVDFSPAPLPGDGTSIGGAFERLGLPAFGGHGTVFVASFLTECLQEVATTTGMTGITPGGRTRPFAFSGLMMPVLEDSVLAQRASSGHIGIERLLLASAVCGLGLDTVPLSGDTSAGTLGAIILDMATLAVRLDKPLSARLFPVPGTRAGDAVSWDTPYFSPSVAMGTLEATPTGVLGSATRHIARLDPFRPG
;
A
#
# COMPACT_ATOMS: atom_id res chain seq x y z
N MET A 1 -9.25 49.19 -59.99
CA MET A 1 -10.26 50.19 -59.61
C MET A 1 -10.49 50.03 -58.13
N ASP A 2 -9.87 50.94 -57.39
CA ASP A 2 -10.47 51.72 -56.31
C ASP A 2 -11.12 50.97 -55.13
N ALA A 3 -10.41 51.03 -54.00
CA ALA A 3 -10.98 51.34 -52.67
C ALA A 3 -11.64 52.77 -52.72
N PRO A 4 -12.28 53.35 -51.68
CA PRO A 4 -12.15 53.06 -50.24
C PRO A 4 -13.37 53.41 -49.34
N GLY A 5 -13.15 53.39 -48.01
CA GLY A 5 -13.73 54.35 -47.06
C GLY A 5 -14.46 53.73 -45.86
N THR A 6 -14.35 54.22 -44.62
CA THR A 6 -13.64 55.37 -44.02
C THR A 6 -13.83 55.32 -42.50
N ASP A 7 -12.78 55.74 -41.76
CA ASP A 7 -12.73 56.59 -40.54
C ASP A 7 -13.46 56.19 -39.23
N ALA A 8 -13.07 56.56 -38.00
CA ALA A 8 -12.07 57.48 -37.41
C ALA A 8 -11.84 57.03 -35.93
N ALA A 9 -10.65 57.01 -35.34
CA ALA A 9 -9.83 58.11 -34.76
C ALA A 9 -10.23 58.62 -33.34
N GLY A 10 -9.23 58.66 -32.43
CA GLY A 10 -9.18 59.46 -31.19
C GLY A 10 -8.55 58.71 -29.99
N THR A 11 -7.22 58.66 -29.76
CA THR A 11 -6.34 59.62 -29.02
C THR A 11 -6.91 60.12 -27.67
N SER A 12 -6.23 60.28 -26.54
CA SER A 12 -4.86 60.07 -26.02
C SER A 12 -4.83 60.64 -24.58
N ASN A 13 -3.81 60.26 -23.80
CA ASN A 13 -3.19 60.99 -22.66
C ASN A 13 -3.70 60.86 -21.20
N ALA A 14 -2.89 60.11 -20.43
CA ALA A 14 -2.07 60.55 -19.29
C ALA A 14 -2.64 61.50 -18.21
N SER A 15 -2.60 61.07 -16.95
CA SER A 15 -1.92 61.77 -15.84
C SER A 15 -2.12 61.08 -14.47
N SER A 16 -1.01 60.71 -13.83
CA SER A 16 -0.85 60.64 -12.36
C SER A 16 -0.33 62.03 -11.88
N PRO A 17 -0.08 62.32 -10.57
CA PRO A 17 -0.31 61.57 -9.33
C PRO A 17 -0.90 62.43 -8.16
N GLY A 18 -1.22 61.81 -7.03
CA GLY A 18 -1.58 62.51 -5.78
C GLY A 18 -1.12 61.76 -4.53
N ARG A 19 -0.31 62.43 -3.70
CA ARG A 19 0.38 61.95 -2.48
C ARG A 19 -0.38 62.27 -1.19
N SER A 20 0.14 61.72 -0.09
CA SER A 20 0.06 62.13 1.34
C SER A 20 -0.94 61.30 2.15
N THR A 21 -0.69 60.79 3.37
CA THR A 21 0.30 60.96 4.46
C THR A 21 0.34 59.58 5.21
N GLY A 22 1.35 59.10 5.94
CA GLY A 22 2.37 59.73 6.77
C GLY A 22 2.01 59.58 8.26
N ALA A 23 2.25 58.42 8.88
CA ALA A 23 2.33 58.28 10.34
C ALA A 23 3.26 57.12 10.75
N SER A 24 4.46 57.50 11.19
CA SER A 24 5.43 56.68 11.90
C SER A 24 5.22 56.85 13.41
N VAL A 25 5.21 55.75 14.18
CA VAL A 25 5.42 55.79 15.63
C VAL A 25 6.48 54.74 15.98
N THR A 26 7.60 55.24 16.46
CA THR A 26 8.67 54.54 17.17
C THR A 26 8.26 54.27 18.61
N GLY A 27 8.59 53.10 19.14
CA GLY A 27 8.44 52.78 20.56
C GLY A 27 9.36 51.63 20.96
N GLU A 28 10.51 51.97 21.56
CA GLU A 28 11.38 51.06 22.29
C GLU A 28 10.76 50.66 23.64
N GLY A 29 10.88 49.37 23.97
CA GLY A 29 11.30 48.81 25.26
C GLY A 29 10.60 49.21 26.57
N ALA A 30 9.86 48.26 27.16
CA ALA A 30 9.95 47.93 28.58
C ALA A 30 9.38 46.52 28.81
N GLY A 31 10.16 45.67 29.48
CA GLY A 31 9.89 44.25 29.62
C GLY A 31 8.77 43.89 30.60
N MET A 32 8.23 42.69 30.40
CA MET A 32 7.64 41.90 31.48
C MET A 32 7.83 40.42 31.17
N LEU A 33 8.81 39.83 31.86
CA LEU A 33 9.01 38.39 31.97
C LEU A 33 7.81 37.79 32.71
N TRP A 34 7.04 36.94 32.04
CA TRP A 34 6.23 35.93 32.70
C TRP A 34 6.88 34.58 32.46
N SER A 35 7.63 34.12 33.46
CA SER A 35 8.01 32.72 33.61
C SER A 35 6.75 31.92 33.91
N LEU A 36 6.31 31.09 32.95
CA LEU A 36 5.37 30.01 33.19
C LEU A 36 6.11 28.69 32.99
N SER A 37 6.61 28.18 34.10
CA SER A 37 7.09 26.81 34.25
C SER A 37 5.93 25.85 34.02
N VAL A 38 5.88 25.20 32.85
CA VAL A 38 4.98 24.06 32.64
C VAL A 38 5.67 22.84 33.23
N SER A 39 5.23 22.48 34.43
CA SER A 39 5.66 21.28 35.13
C SER A 39 5.27 20.05 34.29
N ARG A 40 6.22 19.13 34.12
CA ARG A 40 6.02 17.79 33.56
C ARG A 40 4.80 17.13 34.22
N VAL A 41 3.75 16.87 33.46
CA VAL A 41 2.73 15.90 33.84
C VAL A 41 3.30 14.51 33.54
N VAL A 42 3.81 13.85 34.58
CA VAL A 42 4.13 12.42 34.52
C VAL A 42 2.84 11.66 34.77
N ILE A 43 2.28 11.05 33.71
CA ILE A 43 1.17 10.11 33.84
C ILE A 43 1.75 8.76 34.29
N HIS A 44 1.56 8.42 35.56
CA HIS A 44 1.82 7.06 36.04
C HIS A 44 0.66 6.15 35.62
N PHE A 45 0.89 5.25 34.66
CA PHE A 45 0.01 4.10 34.45
C PHE A 45 0.26 3.08 35.57
N VAL A 46 -0.68 2.99 36.50
CA VAL A 46 -0.72 1.88 37.46
C VAL A 46 -1.31 0.67 36.73
N SER A 47 -0.46 -0.26 36.32
CA SER A 47 -0.91 -1.59 35.90
C SER A 47 -1.30 -2.39 37.15
N VAL A 48 -2.61 -2.60 37.33
CA VAL A 48 -3.11 -3.56 38.31
C VAL A 48 -3.02 -4.95 37.69
N ARG A 49 -2.00 -5.71 38.08
CA ARG A 49 -1.90 -7.15 37.78
C ARG A 49 -2.76 -7.89 38.80
N ILE A 50 -3.91 -8.41 38.36
CA ILE A 50 -4.69 -9.37 39.16
C ILE A 50 -4.05 -10.74 38.94
N GLU A 51 -3.18 -11.15 39.85
CA GLU A 51 -2.71 -12.53 39.92
C GLU A 51 -3.79 -13.40 40.59
N CYS A 52 -4.37 -14.29 39.80
CA CYS A 52 -5.23 -15.36 40.30
C CYS A 52 -4.32 -16.44 40.90
N SER A 53 -4.17 -16.47 42.23
CA SER A 53 -3.40 -17.53 42.90
C SER A 53 -4.28 -18.76 43.15
N ASP A 54 -3.97 -19.88 42.52
CA ASP A 54 -4.44 -21.20 42.92
C ASP A 54 -3.90 -21.52 44.33
N ARG A 55 -4.79 -21.51 45.33
CA ARG A 55 -4.45 -21.95 46.69
C ARG A 55 -4.66 -23.46 46.82
N ARG A 56 -3.56 -24.21 46.81
CA ARG A 56 -3.48 -25.48 47.55
C ARG A 56 -3.03 -25.19 48.98
N HIS A 57 -3.84 -25.61 49.93
CA HIS A 57 -3.47 -25.65 51.35
C HIS A 57 -2.35 -26.66 51.56
N ASP A 58 -1.26 -26.24 52.21
CA ASP A 58 -0.56 -27.13 53.10
C ASP A 58 -0.05 -26.40 54.34
N ALA A 59 -0.18 -27.07 55.47
CA ALA A 59 -0.01 -26.54 56.81
C ALA A 59 1.40 -26.82 57.33
N ARG A 60 2.09 -25.79 57.86
CA ARG A 60 2.87 -25.80 59.12
C ARG A 60 3.67 -24.50 59.29
N GLY A 61 3.71 -24.04 60.54
CA GLY A 61 4.13 -22.69 60.92
C GLY A 61 5.64 -22.45 61.04
N GLY A 62 5.96 -21.17 61.26
CA GLY A 62 7.29 -20.71 61.65
C GLY A 62 7.46 -19.20 61.44
N ARG A 63 7.43 -18.43 62.54
CA ARG A 63 7.84 -17.01 62.58
C ARG A 63 9.32 -16.87 62.21
N ARG A 64 9.69 -15.82 61.46
CA ARG A 64 10.95 -15.06 61.63
C ARG A 64 10.81 -13.64 61.07
N VAL A 65 11.56 -12.73 61.69
CA VAL A 65 11.50 -11.26 61.61
C VAL A 65 12.69 -10.71 60.81
N GLY A 66 12.42 -9.83 59.83
CA GLY A 66 13.26 -8.74 59.27
C GLY A 66 14.56 -9.06 58.48
N PRO A 67 15.14 -8.12 57.68
CA PRO A 67 14.78 -6.70 57.47
C PRO A 67 14.67 -6.23 55.98
N SER A 68 14.34 -4.94 55.82
CA SER A 68 14.19 -4.11 54.60
C SER A 68 15.36 -4.10 53.60
N PRO A 69 15.12 -3.68 52.33
CA PRO A 69 16.05 -3.89 51.21
C PRO A 69 17.14 -2.82 51.12
N ALA A 70 18.36 -3.25 50.82
CA ALA A 70 19.43 -2.37 50.37
C ALA A 70 19.31 -2.18 48.85
N VAL A 71 19.12 -0.94 48.44
CA VAL A 71 19.22 -0.45 47.06
C VAL A 71 20.69 -0.38 46.69
N PHE A 72 21.10 -1.10 45.65
CA PHE A 72 22.36 -0.85 44.95
C PHE A 72 22.03 -0.32 43.55
N ILE A 73 22.40 0.94 43.35
CA ILE A 73 22.53 1.57 42.04
C ILE A 73 23.93 1.19 41.55
N ASP A 74 24.02 0.48 40.43
CA ASP A 74 25.25 0.44 39.66
C ASP A 74 24.99 1.03 38.29
N ALA A 75 25.95 1.85 37.86
CA ALA A 75 25.89 2.73 36.73
C ALA A 75 26.79 2.22 35.61
N SER A 76 26.41 2.58 34.39
CA SER A 76 27.24 2.65 33.17
C SER A 76 27.34 1.41 32.27
N PRO A 77 27.61 1.61 30.96
CA PRO A 77 26.66 1.20 29.92
C PRO A 77 27.28 0.28 28.86
N ASP A 78 26.50 -0.67 28.34
CA ASP A 78 26.82 -1.35 27.08
C ASP A 78 25.56 -1.40 26.21
N LEU A 79 25.41 -0.35 25.39
CA LEU A 79 24.56 -0.34 24.21
C LEU A 79 25.34 -1.05 23.10
N HIS A 80 25.07 -2.33 22.85
CA HIS A 80 25.20 -3.03 21.55
C HIS A 80 25.13 -4.55 21.75
N GLN A 81 23.95 -5.10 22.07
CA GLN A 81 23.63 -6.50 21.76
C GLN A 81 22.14 -6.60 21.38
N PRO A 82 21.77 -7.14 20.19
CA PRO A 82 20.39 -7.49 19.89
C PRO A 82 19.95 -8.67 20.78
N PRO A 83 18.65 -8.79 21.11
CA PRO A 83 18.16 -9.83 22.00
C PRO A 83 18.39 -11.23 21.39
N PRO A 84 18.64 -12.27 22.21
CA PRO A 84 18.88 -13.62 21.71
C PRO A 84 17.64 -14.17 21.03
N CYS A 85 17.78 -14.46 19.74
CA CYS A 85 16.81 -15.16 18.92
C CYS A 85 16.69 -16.61 19.41
N SER A 86 15.56 -16.96 20.03
CA SER A 86 15.25 -18.34 20.39
C SER A 86 13.96 -18.79 19.71
N LYS A 87 14.11 -19.41 18.53
CA LYS A 87 13.55 -20.72 18.17
C LYS A 87 14.08 -21.09 16.80
N ALA A 88 14.91 -22.12 16.77
CA ALA A 88 15.41 -22.74 15.56
C ALA A 88 14.24 -23.18 14.66
N ALA A 89 14.38 -22.91 13.37
CA ALA A 89 13.55 -23.49 12.33
C ALA A 89 13.61 -25.01 12.45
N SER A 90 12.46 -25.64 12.70
CA SER A 90 12.29 -27.07 12.54
C SER A 90 11.90 -27.32 11.09
N PRO A 91 12.61 -28.17 10.33
CA PRO A 91 12.16 -28.59 9.01
C PRO A 91 10.99 -29.57 9.19
N ASP A 92 10.00 -29.44 8.32
CA ASP A 92 8.82 -30.31 8.21
C ASP A 92 7.80 -30.20 9.36
N LEU A 93 7.03 -29.10 9.36
CA LEU A 93 5.65 -29.16 9.84
C LEU A 93 4.75 -29.62 8.67
N PRO A 94 3.95 -30.68 8.84
CA PRO A 94 2.96 -31.04 7.83
C PRO A 94 1.94 -29.91 7.74
N ILE A 95 1.76 -29.35 6.53
CA ILE A 95 0.69 -28.40 6.23
C ILE A 95 -0.63 -29.18 6.31
N ASP A 96 -1.22 -29.21 7.50
CA ASP A 96 -2.49 -29.88 7.77
C ASP A 96 -3.63 -28.89 7.44
N ARG A 97 -4.36 -29.19 6.35
CA ARG A 97 -5.64 -28.61 5.86
C ARG A 97 -5.62 -27.18 5.30
N ASN A 98 -6.34 -27.00 4.18
CA ASN A 98 -6.74 -25.72 3.57
C ASN A 98 -7.26 -24.74 4.65
N HIS A 99 -6.41 -23.86 5.14
CA HIS A 99 -6.77 -22.81 6.08
C HIS A 99 -6.61 -21.47 5.39
N MET A 100 -7.70 -21.01 4.77
CA MET A 100 -7.82 -19.63 4.31
C MET A 100 -7.68 -18.70 5.53
N GLU A 101 -6.81 -17.71 5.41
CA GLU A 101 -6.52 -16.73 6.45
C GLU A 101 -6.94 -15.32 6.03
N VAL A 102 -7.13 -14.43 7.01
CA VAL A 102 -7.27 -13.00 6.77
C VAL A 102 -5.90 -12.34 6.77
N ARG A 103 -5.38 -12.01 5.59
CA ARG A 103 -4.09 -11.34 5.44
C ARG A 103 -4.09 -9.91 5.98
N ALA A 104 -5.20 -9.21 5.79
CA ALA A 104 -5.29 -7.78 6.07
C ALA A 104 -6.64 -7.40 6.67
N ILE A 105 -6.60 -6.76 7.83
CA ILE A 105 -7.72 -5.96 8.37
C ILE A 105 -7.32 -4.51 8.25
N THR A 106 -7.84 -3.82 7.23
CA THR A 106 -7.46 -2.42 6.94
C THR A 106 -8.57 -1.49 7.40
N VAL A 107 -8.27 -0.66 8.39
CA VAL A 107 -9.17 0.36 8.92
C VAL A 107 -8.79 1.71 8.31
N GLY A 108 -9.68 2.25 7.49
CA GLY A 108 -9.61 3.61 6.99
C GLY A 108 -10.28 4.58 7.96
N ILE A 109 -9.64 5.72 8.23
CA ILE A 109 -10.16 6.78 9.09
C ILE A 109 -9.98 8.14 8.42
N PRO A 110 -10.92 9.08 8.59
CA PRO A 110 -10.65 10.47 8.28
C PRO A 110 -9.59 11.00 9.25
N VAL A 111 -8.63 11.78 8.76
CA VAL A 111 -7.66 12.47 9.63
C VAL A 111 -7.70 13.96 9.34
N PRO A 112 -8.53 14.72 10.07
CA PRO A 112 -8.37 16.16 10.16
C PRO A 112 -7.02 16.50 10.83
N PRO A 113 -6.30 17.54 10.38
CA PRO A 113 -5.04 17.96 10.99
C PRO A 113 -5.17 18.14 12.52
N GLY A 114 -4.23 17.58 13.29
CA GLY A 114 -4.11 17.78 14.75
C GLY A 114 -4.95 16.84 15.64
N THR A 115 -5.61 15.82 15.07
CA THR A 115 -6.45 14.86 15.82
C THR A 115 -5.90 13.42 15.87
N GLN A 116 -4.66 13.22 15.43
CA GLN A 116 -4.12 11.91 15.04
C GLN A 116 -4.12 10.87 16.18
N SER A 117 -3.73 11.23 17.41
CA SER A 117 -3.62 10.27 18.54
C SER A 117 -4.93 9.55 18.89
N ARG A 118 -6.04 10.30 18.97
CA ARG A 118 -7.37 9.74 19.30
C ARG A 118 -7.88 8.83 18.19
N LEU A 119 -7.52 9.14 16.94
CA LEU A 119 -7.98 8.41 15.77
C LEU A 119 -7.26 7.09 15.58
N VAL A 120 -5.93 7.04 15.79
CA VAL A 120 -5.16 5.78 15.79
C VAL A 120 -5.72 4.83 16.85
N SER A 121 -6.01 5.33 18.06
CA SER A 121 -6.61 4.52 19.15
C SER A 121 -7.99 3.97 18.77
N ARG A 122 -8.84 4.79 18.12
CA ARG A 122 -10.16 4.36 17.64
C ARG A 122 -10.03 3.29 16.55
N ALA A 123 -9.12 3.48 15.59
CA ALA A 123 -8.88 2.50 14.54
C ALA A 123 -8.37 1.16 15.13
N GLY A 124 -7.47 1.22 16.12
CA GLY A 124 -6.98 0.04 16.82
C GLY A 124 -8.10 -0.73 17.52
N THR A 125 -9.05 -0.03 18.16
CA THR A 125 -10.22 -0.64 18.80
C THR A 125 -11.11 -1.38 17.79
N ILE A 126 -11.35 -0.77 16.62
CA ILE A 126 -12.15 -1.40 15.54
C ILE A 126 -11.45 -2.67 15.05
N ALA A 127 -10.16 -2.58 14.74
CA ALA A 127 -9.41 -3.71 14.23
C ALA A 127 -9.30 -4.86 15.24
N PHE A 128 -9.06 -4.53 16.51
CA PHE A 128 -9.00 -5.52 17.60
C PHE A 128 -10.31 -6.30 17.72
N ALA A 129 -11.45 -5.60 17.69
CA ALA A 129 -12.77 -6.24 17.78
C ALA A 129 -13.02 -7.20 16.61
N ILE A 130 -12.56 -6.85 15.40
CA ILE A 130 -12.66 -7.72 14.22
C ILE A 130 -11.76 -8.95 14.38
N ARG A 131 -10.49 -8.75 14.76
CA ARG A 131 -9.54 -9.83 15.01
C ARG A 131 -10.09 -10.83 16.03
N GLU A 132 -10.59 -10.35 17.17
CA GLU A 132 -11.19 -11.21 18.20
C GLU A 132 -12.45 -11.96 17.69
N ALA A 133 -13.21 -11.38 16.78
CA ALA A 133 -14.36 -12.06 16.18
C ALA A 133 -13.93 -13.16 15.20
N LEU A 134 -12.87 -12.93 14.40
CA LEU A 134 -12.28 -13.92 13.49
C LEU A 134 -11.61 -15.06 14.27
N ASP A 135 -10.83 -14.74 15.30
CA ASP A 135 -10.16 -15.72 16.16
C ASP A 135 -11.18 -16.66 16.83
N ARG A 136 -12.31 -16.13 17.32
CA ARG A 136 -13.41 -16.95 17.87
C ARG A 136 -14.08 -17.85 16.84
N ALA A 137 -14.01 -17.50 15.57
CA ALA A 137 -14.50 -18.32 14.46
C ALA A 137 -13.42 -19.30 13.94
N GLY A 138 -12.22 -19.30 14.53
CA GLY A 138 -11.10 -20.14 14.08
C GLY A 138 -10.45 -19.67 12.79
N ILE A 139 -10.62 -18.39 12.41
CA ILE A 139 -10.00 -17.79 11.22
C ILE A 139 -8.85 -16.91 11.70
N GLU A 140 -7.63 -17.30 11.39
CA GLU A 140 -6.45 -16.52 11.77
C GLU A 140 -6.36 -15.22 10.96
N SER A 141 -5.82 -14.18 11.58
CA SER A 141 -5.53 -12.91 10.91
C SER A 141 -4.08 -12.49 11.12
N GLN A 142 -3.41 -12.09 10.03
CA GLN A 142 -1.98 -11.82 10.05
C GLN A 142 -1.66 -10.38 10.48
N THR A 143 -2.28 -9.40 9.82
CA THR A 143 -1.92 -8.00 10.01
C THR A 143 -3.13 -7.08 10.11
N VAL A 144 -3.06 -6.16 11.06
CA VAL A 144 -3.95 -5.01 11.20
C VAL A 144 -3.28 -3.78 10.62
N ARG A 145 -4.02 -2.99 9.84
CA ARG A 145 -3.47 -1.89 9.04
C ARG A 145 -4.33 -0.63 9.15
N LEU A 146 -3.67 0.52 9.06
CA LEU A 146 -4.30 1.83 9.08
C LEU A 146 -4.21 2.48 7.69
N ALA A 147 -5.30 3.03 7.16
CA ALA A 147 -5.28 3.75 5.90
C ALA A 147 -5.78 5.19 6.08
N LEU A 148 -4.99 6.15 5.60
CA LEU A 148 -5.33 7.58 5.66
C LEU A 148 -5.84 8.10 4.31
N PRO A 149 -6.56 9.25 4.30
CA PRO A 149 -6.99 9.91 3.07
C PRO A 149 -5.80 10.37 2.21
N PRO A 150 -6.03 10.78 0.95
CA PRO A 150 -5.01 11.40 0.11
C PRO A 150 -4.19 12.46 0.86
N VAL A 151 -2.89 12.50 0.59
CA VAL A 151 -1.95 13.37 1.34
C VAL A 151 -2.35 14.85 1.18
N ALA A 152 -2.77 15.24 -0.03
CA ALA A 152 -3.17 16.61 -0.35
C ALA A 152 -4.43 17.08 0.38
N ASP A 153 -5.29 16.18 0.86
CA ASP A 153 -6.49 16.53 1.63
C ASP A 153 -6.11 17.03 3.04
N ARG A 154 -4.93 16.62 3.52
CA ARG A 154 -4.40 16.95 4.85
C ARG A 154 -3.36 18.07 4.79
N PHE A 155 -2.69 18.22 3.65
CA PHE A 155 -1.65 19.22 3.42
C PHE A 155 -1.94 20.04 2.16
N THR A 156 -2.53 21.22 2.34
CA THR A 156 -2.94 22.11 1.25
C THR A 156 -2.03 23.32 1.04
N ASN A 157 -1.15 23.64 1.99
CA ASN A 157 -0.21 24.76 1.92
C ASN A 157 1.04 24.38 1.09
N SER A 158 1.81 25.36 0.59
CA SER A 158 3.09 25.12 -0.11
C SER A 158 4.29 25.69 0.65
N GLY A 159 5.48 25.09 0.47
CA GLY A 159 6.76 25.58 1.01
C GLY A 159 7.41 24.72 2.09
N ALA A 160 8.52 25.20 2.67
CA ALA A 160 9.37 24.42 3.58
C ALA A 160 8.69 24.02 4.91
N SER A 161 7.65 24.75 5.34
CA SER A 161 6.85 24.34 6.50
C SER A 161 6.09 23.04 6.22
N MET A 162 5.56 22.86 5.00
CA MET A 162 4.83 21.64 4.63
C MET A 162 5.73 20.40 4.70
N SER A 163 6.95 20.44 4.19
CA SER A 163 7.86 19.30 4.25
C SER A 163 8.11 18.84 5.70
N ARG A 164 8.33 19.80 6.61
CA ARG A 164 8.48 19.51 8.03
C ARG A 164 7.21 18.91 8.62
N ASP A 165 6.05 19.52 8.37
CA ASP A 165 4.77 19.07 8.91
C ASP A 165 4.44 17.62 8.45
N ILE A 166 4.78 17.27 7.20
CA ILE A 166 4.60 15.93 6.65
C ILE A 166 5.50 14.90 7.33
N LEU A 167 6.79 15.24 7.48
CA LEU A 167 7.76 14.35 8.12
C LEU A 167 7.42 14.15 9.61
N ASP A 168 7.04 15.22 10.31
CA ASP A 168 6.61 15.18 11.70
C ASP A 168 5.34 14.31 11.86
N GLU A 169 4.37 14.43 10.95
CA GLU A 169 3.17 13.59 10.99
C GLU A 169 3.47 12.13 10.64
N ALA A 170 4.32 11.85 9.65
CA ALA A 170 4.74 10.50 9.31
C ALA A 170 5.44 9.82 10.49
N ALA A 171 6.36 10.52 11.17
CA ALA A 171 7.03 10.04 12.37
C ALA A 171 6.05 9.78 13.53
N PHE A 172 5.12 10.72 13.76
CA PHE A 172 4.08 10.58 14.77
C PHE A 172 3.19 9.35 14.53
N LEU A 173 2.75 9.16 13.28
CA LEU A 173 1.89 8.04 12.90
C LEU A 173 2.64 6.71 13.00
N ASP A 174 3.93 6.67 12.62
CA ASP A 174 4.77 5.49 12.78
C ASP A 174 4.83 5.05 14.25
N GLU A 175 5.20 5.98 15.14
CA GLU A 175 5.34 5.70 16.56
C GLU A 175 4.00 5.31 17.20
N SER A 176 2.95 6.10 16.97
CA SER A 176 1.63 5.87 17.58
C SER A 176 1.00 4.56 17.11
N SER A 177 1.22 4.19 15.85
CA SER A 177 0.64 2.97 15.27
C SER A 177 1.40 1.73 15.74
N ARG A 178 2.73 1.81 15.94
CA ARG A 178 3.50 0.74 16.59
C ARG A 178 3.01 0.46 18.02
N LEU A 179 2.70 1.52 18.78
CA LEU A 179 2.14 1.39 20.13
C LEU A 179 0.72 0.81 20.16
N SER A 180 0.03 0.77 19.01
CA SER A 180 -1.34 0.29 18.87
C SER A 180 -1.43 -1.03 18.07
N ASP A 181 -0.31 -1.76 17.95
CA ASP A 181 -0.18 -3.06 17.26
C ASP A 181 -0.60 -3.04 15.77
N PHE A 182 -0.46 -1.89 15.09
CA PHE A 182 -0.58 -1.85 13.63
C PHE A 182 0.70 -2.38 12.97
N GLY A 183 0.54 -3.25 11.97
CA GLY A 183 1.65 -3.76 11.17
C GLY A 183 2.03 -2.85 10.00
N HIS A 184 1.10 -2.05 9.48
CA HIS A 184 1.33 -1.12 8.38
C HIS A 184 0.41 0.10 8.46
N VAL A 185 0.90 1.24 7.98
CA VAL A 185 0.14 2.50 7.91
C VAL A 185 0.29 3.08 6.51
N SER A 186 -0.81 3.33 5.81
CA SER A 186 -0.79 4.08 4.57
C SER A 186 -0.91 5.55 4.92
N PHE A 187 0.07 6.34 4.48
CA PHE A 187 0.06 7.79 4.61
C PHE A 187 -0.96 8.47 3.68
N GLY A 188 -1.60 7.69 2.80
CA GLY A 188 -2.47 8.17 1.74
C GLY A 188 -1.77 8.16 0.38
N THR A 189 -2.57 8.45 -0.66
CA THR A 189 -2.06 8.59 -2.02
C THR A 189 -1.69 10.04 -2.34
N ILE A 190 -0.62 10.20 -3.11
CA ILE A 190 -0.25 11.45 -3.78
C ILE A 190 -0.95 11.45 -5.14
N ASP A 191 -2.06 12.17 -5.27
CA ASP A 191 -2.80 12.27 -6.53
C ASP A 191 -2.14 13.27 -7.49
N THR A 192 -1.43 12.78 -8.50
CA THR A 192 -0.74 13.63 -9.49
C THR A 192 -1.68 14.19 -10.58
N LEU A 193 -2.96 13.80 -10.59
CA LEU A 193 -3.94 14.20 -11.59
C LEU A 193 -4.84 15.32 -11.08
N GLY A 194 -5.39 15.15 -9.87
CA GLY A 194 -6.26 16.13 -9.21
C GLY A 194 -5.52 17.24 -8.49
N THR A 195 -4.25 17.03 -8.12
CA THR A 195 -3.46 18.00 -7.34
C THR A 195 -2.62 18.91 -8.26
N PRO A 196 -2.42 20.21 -7.93
CA PRO A 196 -1.47 21.08 -8.62
C PRO A 196 -0.01 20.61 -8.51
N ASP A 197 0.79 20.86 -9.56
CA ASP A 197 2.21 20.44 -9.62
C ASP A 197 3.07 20.97 -8.48
N ALA A 198 2.82 22.22 -8.07
CA ALA A 198 3.50 22.86 -6.95
C ALA A 198 3.25 22.17 -5.60
N ILE A 199 2.29 21.25 -5.52
CA ILE A 199 1.95 20.48 -4.31
C ILE A 199 2.38 19.02 -4.50
N TRP A 200 1.89 18.29 -5.52
CA TRP A 200 2.18 16.85 -5.62
C TRP A 200 3.65 16.54 -5.88
N SER A 201 4.37 17.38 -6.64
CA SER A 201 5.78 17.09 -6.97
C SER A 201 6.67 17.14 -5.72
N PRO A 202 6.62 18.18 -4.88
CA PRO A 202 7.32 18.17 -3.59
C PRO A 202 6.92 17.03 -2.66
N LEU A 203 5.63 16.64 -2.61
CA LEU A 203 5.18 15.50 -1.81
C LEU A 203 5.87 14.20 -2.24
N LEU A 204 5.98 13.99 -3.55
CA LEU A 204 6.57 12.77 -4.10
C LEU A 204 8.10 12.75 -3.90
N ASP A 205 8.75 13.92 -3.93
CA ASP A 205 10.18 14.07 -3.66
C ASP A 205 10.58 13.74 -2.20
N LEU A 206 9.62 13.86 -1.26
CA LEU A 206 9.79 13.53 0.16
C LEU A 206 9.61 12.03 0.46
N VAL A 207 9.04 11.25 -0.45
CA VAL A 207 8.75 9.82 -0.21
C VAL A 207 9.97 9.00 0.23
N PRO A 208 11.17 9.14 -0.40
CA PRO A 208 12.35 8.41 0.06
C PRO A 208 12.74 8.74 1.51
N GLU A 209 12.59 10.00 1.92
CA GLU A 209 12.87 10.43 3.29
C GLU A 209 11.83 9.89 4.29
N ILE A 210 10.54 9.90 3.93
CA ILE A 210 9.48 9.29 4.75
C ILE A 210 9.77 7.80 4.95
N ILE A 211 10.10 7.08 3.89
CA ILE A 211 10.34 5.63 3.95
C ILE A 211 11.61 5.32 4.75
N SER A 212 12.71 6.05 4.55
CA SER A 212 13.96 5.79 5.25
C SER A 212 13.91 6.13 6.75
N THR A 213 13.06 7.07 7.17
CA THR A 213 12.95 7.52 8.57
C THR A 213 11.84 6.84 9.37
N THR A 214 11.02 6.01 8.72
CA THR A 214 9.89 5.29 9.35
C THR A 214 9.98 3.79 9.11
N SER A 215 9.21 3.01 9.85
CA SER A 215 9.18 1.54 9.80
C SER A 215 7.86 0.98 9.24
N LEU A 216 6.72 1.64 9.52
CA LEU A 216 5.38 1.18 9.14
C LEU A 216 4.78 1.95 7.97
N ILE A 217 5.25 3.18 7.71
CA ILE A 217 4.61 4.09 6.76
C ILE A 217 4.87 3.63 5.32
N SER A 218 3.77 3.46 4.58
CA SER A 218 3.74 3.27 3.13
C SER A 218 3.12 4.49 2.47
N VAL A 219 3.60 4.84 1.28
CA VAL A 219 3.11 5.96 0.48
C VAL A 219 2.85 5.49 -0.93
N THR A 220 1.82 6.02 -1.60
CA THR A 220 1.56 5.71 -3.00
C THR A 220 1.41 6.96 -3.85
N ALA A 221 1.55 6.81 -5.15
CA ALA A 221 1.29 7.88 -6.11
C ALA A 221 0.27 7.45 -7.15
N THR A 222 -0.87 8.14 -7.25
CA THR A 222 -1.82 7.94 -8.34
C THR A 222 -1.32 8.68 -9.57
N VAL A 223 -0.92 7.92 -10.60
CA VAL A 223 -0.31 8.45 -11.84
C VAL A 223 -1.24 8.40 -13.04
N ALA A 224 -2.31 7.61 -12.99
CA ALA A 224 -3.29 7.52 -14.06
C ALA A 224 -4.70 7.16 -13.54
N THR A 225 -5.71 7.66 -14.23
CA THR A 225 -7.11 7.34 -13.97
C THR A 225 -7.94 7.36 -15.25
N ARG A 226 -9.01 6.59 -15.27
CA ARG A 226 -10.07 6.64 -16.26
C ARG A 226 -11.28 7.27 -15.59
N LYS A 227 -11.83 8.32 -16.17
CA LYS A 227 -13.03 8.99 -15.66
C LYS A 227 -14.29 8.25 -16.12
N PRO A 228 -15.43 8.41 -15.43
CA PRO A 228 -16.71 7.85 -15.88
C PRO A 228 -17.15 8.34 -17.27
N SER A 229 -16.68 9.52 -17.70
CA SER A 229 -16.87 10.04 -19.06
C SER A 229 -16.18 9.22 -20.15
N GLY A 230 -15.34 8.26 -19.76
CA GLY A 230 -14.54 7.41 -20.62
C GLY A 230 -13.15 7.95 -20.93
N LEU A 231 -12.87 9.21 -20.57
CA LEU A 231 -11.56 9.84 -20.74
C LEU A 231 -10.52 9.17 -19.83
N ALA A 232 -9.45 8.65 -20.44
CA ALA A 232 -8.26 8.21 -19.71
C ALA A 232 -7.24 9.34 -19.61
N GLU A 233 -6.72 9.56 -18.41
CA GLU A 233 -5.68 10.55 -18.10
C GLU A 233 -4.47 9.86 -17.48
N ILE A 234 -3.28 10.17 -18.00
CA ILE A 234 -2.00 9.66 -17.50
C ILE A 234 -1.06 10.84 -17.29
N ASN A 235 -0.53 11.02 -16.07
CA ASN A 235 0.49 12.01 -15.80
C ASN A 235 1.89 11.43 -16.06
N ILE A 236 2.48 11.81 -17.19
CA ILE A 236 3.81 11.33 -17.60
C ILE A 236 4.90 11.84 -16.63
N GLY A 237 4.78 13.08 -16.17
CA GLY A 237 5.69 13.65 -15.15
C GLY A 237 5.56 12.95 -13.80
N GLY A 238 4.34 12.55 -13.43
CA GLY A 238 4.06 11.72 -12.26
C GLY A 238 4.70 10.33 -12.35
N CYS A 239 4.59 9.66 -13.50
CA CYS A 239 5.25 8.37 -13.75
C CYS A 239 6.77 8.47 -13.62
N ARG A 240 7.38 9.51 -14.19
CA ARG A 240 8.83 9.78 -14.08
C ARG A 240 9.25 10.02 -12.62
N SER A 241 8.50 10.86 -11.91
CA SER A 241 8.81 11.20 -10.52
C SER A 241 8.65 9.99 -9.60
N ALA A 242 7.66 9.13 -9.86
CA ALA A 242 7.52 7.85 -9.16
C ALA A 242 8.70 6.92 -9.46
N GLY A 243 9.19 6.85 -10.70
CA GLY A 243 10.42 6.11 -11.05
C GLY A 243 11.67 6.64 -10.33
N SER A 244 11.79 7.97 -10.19
CA SER A 244 12.84 8.61 -9.39
C SER A 244 12.73 8.24 -7.91
N ALA A 245 11.52 8.25 -7.33
CA ALA A 245 11.28 7.83 -5.95
C ALA A 245 11.70 6.37 -5.74
N VAL A 246 11.28 5.44 -6.61
CA VAL A 246 11.69 4.02 -6.55
C VAL A 246 13.21 3.87 -6.55
N SER A 247 13.89 4.60 -7.44
CA SER A 247 15.36 4.57 -7.56
C SER A 247 16.03 5.10 -6.28
N ARG A 248 15.57 6.23 -5.74
CA ARG A 248 16.12 6.82 -4.50
C ARG A 248 15.89 5.93 -3.29
N ILE A 249 14.66 5.43 -3.10
CA ILE A 249 14.33 4.47 -2.04
C ILE A 249 15.24 3.25 -2.11
N ALA A 250 15.53 2.74 -3.32
CA ALA A 250 16.40 1.60 -3.49
C ALA A 250 17.81 1.86 -2.94
N HIS A 251 18.35 3.05 -3.19
CA HIS A 251 19.73 3.44 -2.86
C HIS A 251 19.90 3.97 -1.42
N ASP A 252 18.80 4.20 -0.69
CA ASP A 252 18.84 4.65 0.70
C ASP A 252 19.15 3.52 1.71
N GLY A 253 19.26 2.25 1.28
CA GLY A 253 19.77 1.13 2.08
C GLY A 253 18.97 -0.18 1.99
N ASN A 254 19.39 -1.20 2.75
CA ASN A 254 18.69 -2.49 2.92
C ASN A 254 18.40 -3.27 1.62
N GLY A 255 19.29 -3.22 0.63
CA GLY A 255 19.13 -3.98 -0.62
C GLY A 255 17.85 -3.63 -1.37
N GLY A 256 17.40 -2.38 -1.29
CA GLY A 256 16.18 -1.90 -1.93
C GLY A 256 14.86 -2.30 -1.27
N PHE A 257 14.89 -2.90 -0.07
CA PHE A 257 13.69 -3.36 0.65
C PHE A 257 12.69 -2.24 0.97
N GLY A 258 13.14 -0.99 1.08
CA GLY A 258 12.26 0.17 1.28
C GLY A 258 11.15 0.28 0.23
N ASN A 259 11.38 -0.21 -0.99
CA ASN A 259 10.38 -0.21 -2.07
C ASN A 259 9.16 -1.08 -1.78
N PHE A 260 9.20 -1.95 -0.76
CA PHE A 260 8.00 -2.66 -0.28
C PHE A 260 6.89 -1.70 0.15
N ARG A 261 7.26 -0.49 0.59
CA ARG A 261 6.36 0.54 1.14
C ARG A 261 6.00 1.63 0.12
N PHE A 262 6.32 1.45 -1.16
CA PHE A 262 5.94 2.38 -2.23
C PHE A 262 5.34 1.67 -3.46
N ALA A 263 4.30 2.26 -4.05
CA ALA A 263 3.87 1.89 -5.39
C ALA A 263 3.28 3.07 -6.16
N ALA A 264 3.46 3.03 -7.48
CA ALA A 264 2.67 3.82 -8.41
C ALA A 264 1.34 3.11 -8.70
N LEU A 265 0.23 3.86 -8.68
CA LEU A 265 -1.12 3.35 -8.87
C LEU A 265 -1.73 3.94 -10.13
N ALA A 266 -2.45 3.10 -10.86
CA ALA A 266 -3.27 3.52 -11.99
C ALA A 266 -4.64 2.88 -11.88
N ASN A 267 -5.71 3.68 -11.91
CA ASN A 267 -7.09 3.20 -11.75
C ASN A 267 -7.40 2.47 -10.42
N CYS A 268 -6.53 2.56 -9.43
CA CYS A 268 -6.81 2.08 -8.07
C CYS A 268 -7.68 3.10 -7.35
N GLY A 269 -8.93 2.71 -7.04
CA GLY A 269 -9.80 3.52 -6.18
C GLY A 269 -9.43 3.41 -4.69
N PRO A 270 -10.09 4.20 -3.83
CA PRO A 270 -9.86 4.13 -2.39
C PRO A 270 -10.34 2.80 -1.81
N ASN A 271 -10.03 2.56 -0.54
CA ASN A 271 -10.51 1.45 0.29
C ASN A 271 -10.01 0.06 -0.11
N ILE A 272 -8.99 -0.03 -0.98
CA ILE A 272 -8.25 -1.26 -1.22
C ILE A 272 -7.55 -1.68 0.09
N PRO A 273 -7.72 -2.93 0.58
CA PRO A 273 -7.11 -3.36 1.84
C PRO A 273 -5.63 -3.74 1.72
N PHE A 274 -5.16 -4.03 0.50
CA PHE A 274 -3.79 -4.44 0.22
C PHE A 274 -2.83 -3.26 0.14
N PHE A 275 -1.65 -3.45 0.73
CA PHE A 275 -0.58 -2.48 0.74
C PHE A 275 0.42 -2.76 -0.39
N PRO A 276 1.08 -1.72 -0.92
CA PRO A 276 0.98 -0.31 -0.50
C PRO A 276 -0.24 0.44 -1.04
N ALA A 277 -1.05 -0.15 -1.94
CA ALA A 277 -2.16 0.53 -2.64
C ALA A 277 -3.30 1.09 -1.78
N ALA A 278 -3.38 0.73 -0.50
CA ALA A 278 -4.42 1.15 0.40
C ALA A 278 -4.41 2.67 0.64
N TYR A 279 -5.58 3.30 0.61
CA TYR A 279 -5.83 4.64 1.13
C TYR A 279 -7.33 4.78 1.43
N HIS A 280 -7.71 5.71 2.30
CA HIS A 280 -9.09 5.96 2.67
C HIS A 280 -9.74 6.99 1.72
N ASP A 281 -11.06 6.95 1.57
CA ASP A 281 -11.80 7.81 0.62
C ASP A 281 -11.98 9.27 1.10
N GLY A 282 -11.55 9.59 2.32
CA GLY A 282 -11.67 10.94 2.90
C GLY A 282 -13.03 11.22 3.55
N GLU A 283 -13.98 10.29 3.48
CA GLU A 283 -15.30 10.44 4.10
C GLU A 283 -15.24 10.45 5.64
N ASP A 284 -16.15 11.18 6.29
CA ASP A 284 -16.14 11.32 7.76
C ASP A 284 -16.38 10.01 8.54
N THR A 285 -16.86 8.96 7.86
CA THR A 285 -17.15 7.67 8.48
C THR A 285 -15.98 6.70 8.30
N PRO A 286 -15.41 6.16 9.39
CA PRO A 286 -14.42 5.09 9.32
C PRO A 286 -14.92 3.93 8.47
N ALA A 287 -14.00 3.28 7.77
CA ALA A 287 -14.35 2.23 6.83
C ALA A 287 -13.40 1.05 6.97
N VAL A 288 -13.89 -0.17 6.77
CA VAL A 288 -13.10 -1.40 6.90
C VAL A 288 -13.10 -2.15 5.58
N GLY A 289 -11.92 -2.46 5.09
CA GLY A 289 -11.69 -3.44 4.03
C GLY A 289 -10.91 -4.64 4.56
N ILE A 290 -11.24 -5.82 4.05
CA ILE A 290 -10.58 -7.08 4.44
C ILE A 290 -9.86 -7.66 3.23
N GLY A 291 -8.61 -8.10 3.38
CA GLY A 291 -7.88 -8.84 2.35
C GLY A 291 -7.66 -10.29 2.78
N LEU A 292 -8.05 -11.24 1.95
CA LEU A 292 -7.84 -12.68 2.20
C LEU A 292 -6.45 -13.14 1.73
N GLN A 293 -5.93 -14.18 2.36
CA GLN A 293 -4.86 -15.01 1.81
C GLN A 293 -5.47 -16.32 1.34
N CYS A 294 -5.76 -16.41 0.05
CA CYS A 294 -6.52 -17.54 -0.51
C CYS A 294 -5.84 -18.17 -1.75
N ALA A 295 -4.52 -18.04 -1.87
CA ALA A 295 -3.77 -18.66 -2.97
C ALA A 295 -3.71 -20.20 -2.84
N ASP A 296 -3.76 -20.71 -1.62
CA ASP A 296 -3.93 -22.13 -1.31
C ASP A 296 -5.21 -22.70 -1.92
N LEU A 297 -6.34 -21.97 -1.86
CA LEU A 297 -7.59 -22.40 -2.49
C LEU A 297 -7.49 -22.52 -4.01
N VAL A 298 -6.66 -21.67 -4.65
CA VAL A 298 -6.39 -21.76 -6.09
C VAL A 298 -5.54 -22.99 -6.40
N VAL A 299 -4.49 -23.22 -5.62
CA VAL A 299 -3.62 -24.41 -5.76
C VAL A 299 -4.44 -25.68 -5.60
N ASP A 300 -5.24 -25.77 -4.54
CA ASP A 300 -6.08 -26.95 -4.25
C ASP A 300 -7.11 -27.21 -5.35
N ALA A 301 -7.83 -26.17 -5.78
CA ALA A 301 -8.83 -26.30 -6.84
C ALA A 301 -8.22 -26.77 -8.16
N PHE A 302 -7.05 -26.26 -8.55
CA PHE A 302 -6.42 -26.60 -9.82
C PHE A 302 -5.70 -27.95 -9.76
N ALA A 303 -5.12 -28.32 -8.61
CA ALA A 303 -4.45 -29.61 -8.42
C ALA A 303 -5.40 -30.81 -8.50
N HIS A 304 -6.64 -30.64 -8.04
CA HIS A 304 -7.62 -31.72 -7.93
C HIS A 304 -8.69 -31.70 -9.03
N ALA A 305 -8.57 -30.79 -10.01
CA ALA A 305 -9.51 -30.67 -11.10
C ALA A 305 -9.27 -31.73 -12.18
N SER A 306 -10.37 -32.34 -12.63
CA SER A 306 -10.39 -33.24 -13.78
C SER A 306 -10.67 -32.55 -15.12
N SER A 307 -11.12 -31.29 -15.09
CA SER A 307 -11.43 -30.46 -16.26
C SER A 307 -11.41 -28.97 -15.87
N LEU A 308 -11.45 -28.06 -16.86
CA LEU A 308 -11.58 -26.62 -16.58
C LEU A 308 -12.91 -26.28 -15.88
N GLU A 309 -13.99 -27.01 -16.18
CA GLU A 309 -15.28 -26.79 -15.51
C GLU A 309 -15.24 -27.24 -14.05
N ASP A 310 -14.58 -28.36 -13.76
CA ASP A 310 -14.33 -28.85 -12.40
C ASP A 310 -13.43 -27.88 -11.62
N ALA A 311 -12.35 -27.39 -12.23
CA ALA A 311 -11.47 -26.37 -11.64
C ALA A 311 -12.23 -25.10 -11.27
N ARG A 312 -13.07 -24.61 -12.18
CA ARG A 312 -13.94 -23.44 -11.96
C ARG A 312 -14.90 -23.70 -10.80
N SER A 313 -15.63 -24.81 -10.83
CA SER A 313 -16.63 -25.15 -9.81
C SER A 313 -16.01 -25.23 -8.41
N ARG A 314 -14.86 -25.90 -8.28
CA ARG A 314 -14.11 -26.01 -7.02
C ARG A 314 -13.67 -24.66 -6.48
N LEU A 315 -13.01 -23.86 -7.33
CA LEU A 315 -12.49 -22.56 -6.93
C LEU A 315 -13.61 -21.58 -6.57
N VAL A 316 -14.62 -21.46 -7.43
CA VAL A 316 -15.74 -20.54 -7.20
C VAL A 316 -16.50 -20.92 -5.93
N GLY A 317 -16.73 -22.22 -5.71
CA GLY A 317 -17.40 -22.73 -4.52
C GLY A 317 -16.63 -22.42 -3.23
N SER A 318 -15.38 -22.87 -3.13
CA SER A 318 -14.57 -22.70 -1.91
C SER A 318 -14.29 -21.23 -1.60
N LEU A 319 -14.00 -20.42 -2.62
CA LEU A 319 -13.71 -19.01 -2.42
C LEU A 319 -14.96 -18.20 -2.07
N SER A 320 -16.12 -18.52 -2.65
CA SER A 320 -17.40 -17.86 -2.30
C SER A 320 -17.79 -18.16 -0.85
N GLU A 321 -17.59 -19.39 -0.38
CA GLU A 321 -17.82 -19.77 1.02
C GLU A 321 -16.92 -18.97 1.97
N ALA A 322 -15.61 -18.93 1.69
CA ALA A 322 -14.64 -18.16 2.45
C ALA A 322 -15.00 -16.66 2.53
N VAL A 323 -15.33 -16.05 1.40
CA VAL A 323 -15.73 -14.63 1.31
C VAL A 323 -16.99 -14.35 2.13
N ASN A 324 -18.03 -15.18 1.97
CA ASN A 324 -19.29 -14.98 2.68
C ASN A 324 -19.15 -15.16 4.19
N GLN A 325 -18.36 -16.16 4.63
CA GLN A 325 -18.08 -16.40 6.04
C GLN A 325 -17.39 -15.20 6.69
N VAL A 326 -16.29 -14.73 6.10
CA VAL A 326 -15.52 -13.58 6.61
C VAL A 326 -16.38 -12.30 6.58
N ALA A 327 -17.09 -12.06 5.47
CA ALA A 327 -17.97 -10.90 5.35
C ALA A 327 -19.08 -10.91 6.43
N GLY A 328 -19.68 -12.06 6.73
CA GLY A 328 -20.71 -12.20 7.76
C GLY A 328 -20.19 -11.86 9.16
N ILE A 329 -19.01 -12.39 9.53
CA ILE A 329 -18.37 -12.13 10.83
C ILE A 329 -18.04 -10.65 11.00
N VAL A 330 -17.46 -10.05 9.96
CA VAL A 330 -17.04 -8.64 9.98
C VAL A 330 -18.26 -7.72 10.03
N ARG A 331 -19.28 -7.95 9.19
CA ARG A 331 -20.54 -7.18 9.23
C ARG A 331 -21.18 -7.22 10.61
N GLY A 332 -21.37 -8.41 11.17
CA GLY A 332 -21.96 -8.55 12.51
C GLY A 332 -21.15 -7.90 13.62
N THR A 333 -19.83 -7.78 13.45
CA THR A 333 -18.96 -7.05 14.39
C THR A 333 -19.11 -5.54 14.25
N LEU A 334 -19.11 -5.04 13.01
CA LEU A 334 -19.27 -3.61 12.72
C LEU A 334 -20.65 -3.09 13.10
N ASP A 335 -21.71 -3.89 12.90
CA ASP A 335 -23.08 -3.55 13.30
C ASP A 335 -23.21 -3.34 14.82
N ARG A 336 -22.47 -4.13 15.63
CA ARG A 336 -22.44 -3.96 17.09
C ARG A 336 -21.68 -2.71 17.53
N LEU A 337 -20.61 -2.35 16.83
CA LEU A 337 -19.82 -1.16 17.12
C LEU A 337 -20.55 0.13 16.68
N GLY A 338 -21.26 0.07 15.55
CA GLY A 338 -22.00 1.18 14.98
C GLY A 338 -21.11 2.26 14.34
N GLY A 339 -21.66 2.97 13.35
CA GLY A 339 -21.01 4.15 12.75
C GLY A 339 -19.71 3.84 12.01
N ILE A 340 -19.58 2.64 11.43
CA ILE A 340 -18.42 2.20 10.64
C ILE A 340 -18.95 1.54 9.37
N ARG A 341 -18.37 1.89 8.22
CA ARG A 341 -18.72 1.28 6.93
C ARG A 341 -17.94 -0.01 6.72
N PHE A 342 -18.61 -1.02 6.19
CA PHE A 342 -17.93 -2.18 5.63
C PHE A 342 -17.79 -2.01 4.11
N ASN A 343 -16.56 -1.90 3.63
CA ASN A 343 -16.28 -1.70 2.21
C ASN A 343 -16.41 -3.01 1.43
N GLY A 344 -15.89 -4.11 1.97
CA GLY A 344 -15.93 -5.41 1.34
C GLY A 344 -14.75 -6.30 1.68
N VAL A 345 -14.71 -7.45 1.03
CA VAL A 345 -13.62 -8.43 1.10
C VAL A 345 -12.93 -8.48 -0.25
N ASP A 346 -11.64 -8.16 -0.26
CA ASP A 346 -10.73 -8.40 -1.37
C ASP A 346 -10.21 -9.83 -1.28
N PHE A 347 -10.53 -10.65 -2.27
CA PHE A 347 -10.17 -12.06 -2.34
C PHE A 347 -9.14 -12.35 -3.44
N SER A 348 -8.28 -11.37 -3.72
CA SER A 348 -7.12 -11.56 -4.57
C SER A 348 -6.26 -12.70 -4.02
N PRO A 349 -5.95 -13.74 -4.82
CA PRO A 349 -5.08 -14.85 -4.38
C PRO A 349 -3.67 -14.34 -4.07
N ALA A 350 -3.39 -14.09 -2.80
CA ALA A 350 -2.13 -13.54 -2.32
C ALA A 350 -1.18 -14.67 -1.89
N PRO A 351 -0.12 -14.98 -2.66
CA PRO A 351 0.81 -16.05 -2.31
C PRO A 351 1.73 -15.65 -1.14
N LEU A 352 2.31 -16.68 -0.53
CA LEU A 352 3.50 -16.61 0.32
C LEU A 352 4.55 -17.60 -0.22
N PRO A 353 5.83 -17.48 0.18
CA PRO A 353 6.86 -18.43 -0.20
C PRO A 353 6.46 -19.87 0.17
N GLY A 354 6.32 -20.72 -0.85
CA GLY A 354 5.92 -22.12 -0.70
C GLY A 354 5.01 -22.60 -1.82
N ASP A 355 5.15 -23.87 -2.18
CA ASP A 355 4.46 -24.46 -3.33
C ASP A 355 2.96 -24.62 -3.14
N GLY A 356 2.51 -24.68 -1.88
CA GLY A 356 1.10 -24.79 -1.48
C GLY A 356 0.31 -23.49 -1.67
N THR A 357 0.97 -22.36 -1.82
CA THR A 357 0.35 -21.04 -2.03
C THR A 357 0.81 -20.37 -3.32
N SER A 358 1.60 -21.06 -4.15
CA SER A 358 2.14 -20.49 -5.38
C SER A 358 1.09 -20.46 -6.50
N ILE A 359 0.84 -19.27 -7.04
CA ILE A 359 0.06 -19.02 -8.24
C ILE A 359 0.76 -19.59 -9.47
N GLY A 360 2.08 -19.41 -9.59
CA GLY A 360 2.86 -20.04 -10.66
C GLY A 360 2.69 -21.56 -10.65
N GLY A 361 2.77 -22.17 -9.46
CA GLY A 361 2.55 -23.59 -9.25
C GLY A 361 1.12 -24.04 -9.49
N ALA A 362 0.11 -23.23 -9.14
CA ALA A 362 -1.28 -23.51 -9.46
C ALA A 362 -1.51 -23.60 -10.97
N PHE A 363 -0.94 -22.66 -11.74
CA PHE A 363 -1.06 -22.65 -13.21
C PHE A 363 -0.44 -23.91 -13.81
N GLU A 364 0.69 -24.34 -13.29
CA GLU A 364 1.39 -25.53 -13.76
C GLU A 364 0.62 -26.81 -13.42
N ARG A 365 -0.01 -26.87 -12.23
CA ARG A 365 -0.89 -27.97 -11.84
C ARG A 365 -2.16 -28.07 -12.68
N LEU A 366 -2.69 -26.94 -13.16
CA LEU A 366 -3.82 -26.95 -14.12
C LEU A 366 -3.42 -27.55 -15.49
N GLY A 367 -2.12 -27.60 -15.79
CA GLY A 367 -1.59 -28.21 -17.02
C GLY A 367 -0.70 -27.28 -17.87
N LEU A 368 -0.36 -26.08 -17.38
CA LEU A 368 0.62 -25.23 -18.05
C LEU A 368 2.04 -25.81 -17.87
N PRO A 369 2.87 -25.98 -18.90
CA PRO A 369 4.21 -26.55 -18.71
C PRO A 369 5.12 -25.69 -17.82
N ALA A 370 5.00 -24.37 -17.94
CA ALA A 370 5.72 -23.41 -17.11
C ALA A 370 5.01 -22.05 -17.16
N PHE A 371 4.86 -21.38 -16.00
CA PHE A 371 4.39 -20.01 -15.99
C PHE A 371 5.35 -19.09 -16.78
N GLY A 372 4.78 -18.21 -17.61
CA GLY A 372 5.52 -17.35 -18.55
C GLY A 372 5.56 -17.89 -19.98
N GLY A 373 5.30 -19.18 -20.17
CA GLY A 373 5.19 -19.82 -21.48
C GLY A 373 3.87 -19.54 -22.21
N HIS A 374 3.73 -20.10 -23.42
CA HIS A 374 2.47 -20.06 -24.17
C HIS A 374 1.34 -20.71 -23.37
N GLY A 375 0.17 -20.06 -23.34
CA GLY A 375 -0.95 -20.49 -22.50
C GLY A 375 -1.08 -19.73 -21.18
N THR A 376 -0.03 -19.05 -20.69
CA THR A 376 -0.10 -18.27 -19.43
C THR A 376 -1.23 -17.24 -19.44
N VAL A 377 -1.39 -16.50 -20.56
CA VAL A 377 -2.47 -15.51 -20.71
C VAL A 377 -3.85 -16.16 -20.66
N PHE A 378 -4.00 -17.36 -21.24
CA PHE A 378 -5.26 -18.10 -21.19
C PHE A 378 -5.60 -18.51 -19.76
N VAL A 379 -4.65 -19.12 -19.04
CA VAL A 379 -4.88 -19.55 -17.65
C VAL A 379 -5.13 -18.34 -16.73
N ALA A 380 -4.41 -17.23 -16.92
CA ALA A 380 -4.65 -15.99 -16.19
C ALA A 380 -6.04 -15.40 -16.45
N SER A 381 -6.51 -15.45 -17.70
CA SER A 381 -7.86 -15.03 -18.06
C SER A 381 -8.92 -15.94 -17.43
N PHE A 382 -8.72 -17.27 -17.48
CA PHE A 382 -9.62 -18.25 -16.88
C PHE A 382 -9.76 -18.05 -15.37
N LEU A 383 -8.64 -17.90 -14.65
CA LEU A 383 -8.68 -17.61 -13.21
C LEU A 383 -9.37 -16.27 -12.93
N THR A 384 -9.09 -15.24 -13.73
CA THR A 384 -9.73 -13.93 -13.57
C THR A 384 -11.25 -14.01 -13.74
N GLU A 385 -11.75 -14.81 -14.68
CA GLU A 385 -13.19 -15.04 -14.80
C GLU A 385 -13.78 -15.76 -13.58
N CYS A 386 -13.08 -16.74 -13.02
CA CYS A 386 -13.52 -17.40 -11.79
C CYS A 386 -13.66 -16.37 -10.64
N LEU A 387 -12.70 -15.45 -10.50
CA LEU A 387 -12.75 -14.39 -9.50
C LEU A 387 -13.92 -13.41 -9.75
N GLN A 388 -14.23 -13.11 -11.02
CA GLN A 388 -15.40 -12.29 -11.38
C GLN A 388 -16.72 -13.00 -11.06
N GLU A 389 -16.78 -14.31 -11.24
CA GLU A 389 -17.94 -15.14 -10.88
C GLU A 389 -18.15 -15.17 -9.36
N VAL A 390 -17.07 -15.28 -8.57
CA VAL A 390 -17.11 -15.16 -7.10
C VAL A 390 -17.64 -13.80 -6.68
N ALA A 391 -17.15 -12.70 -7.26
CA ALA A 391 -17.66 -11.36 -6.96
C ALA A 391 -19.16 -11.25 -7.20
N THR A 392 -19.63 -11.79 -8.33
CA THR A 392 -21.05 -11.75 -8.71
C THR A 392 -21.90 -12.60 -7.77
N THR A 393 -21.42 -13.78 -7.40
CA THR A 393 -22.13 -14.75 -6.54
C THR A 393 -22.24 -14.25 -5.10
N THR A 394 -21.18 -13.63 -4.58
CA THR A 394 -21.12 -13.13 -3.19
C THR A 394 -21.62 -11.69 -3.04
N GLY A 395 -21.83 -10.98 -4.16
CA GLY A 395 -22.11 -9.55 -4.16
C GLY A 395 -20.91 -8.68 -3.77
N MET A 396 -19.70 -9.23 -3.65
CA MET A 396 -18.46 -8.48 -3.40
C MET A 396 -17.98 -7.77 -4.67
N THR A 397 -18.76 -6.80 -5.10
CA THR A 397 -18.49 -5.97 -6.27
C THR A 397 -18.11 -4.55 -5.87
N GLY A 398 -17.39 -3.87 -6.75
CA GLY A 398 -17.06 -2.46 -6.68
C GLY A 398 -17.19 -1.81 -8.05
N ILE A 399 -16.86 -0.53 -8.11
CA ILE A 399 -16.91 0.29 -9.32
C ILE A 399 -15.52 0.82 -9.62
N THR A 400 -15.03 0.66 -10.85
CA THR A 400 -13.79 1.33 -11.27
C THR A 400 -13.97 2.84 -11.29
N PRO A 401 -12.88 3.63 -11.24
CA PRO A 401 -12.95 5.05 -11.58
C PRO A 401 -13.64 5.32 -12.93
N GLY A 402 -13.48 4.41 -13.90
CA GLY A 402 -14.13 4.48 -15.21
C GLY A 402 -15.62 4.11 -15.25
N GLY A 403 -16.23 3.75 -14.11
CA GLY A 403 -17.66 3.47 -13.98
C GLY A 403 -18.09 2.04 -14.28
N ARG A 404 -17.15 1.09 -14.38
CA ARG A 404 -17.46 -0.32 -14.65
C ARG A 404 -17.61 -1.12 -13.36
N THR A 405 -18.66 -1.93 -13.29
CA THR A 405 -18.80 -2.95 -12.25
C THR A 405 -17.71 -4.00 -12.39
N ARG A 406 -17.11 -4.36 -11.26
CA ARG A 406 -15.99 -5.29 -11.15
C ARG A 406 -15.99 -5.94 -9.77
N PRO A 407 -15.13 -6.95 -9.53
CA PRO A 407 -14.81 -7.38 -8.18
C PRO A 407 -14.35 -6.23 -7.28
N PHE A 408 -14.73 -6.26 -6.00
CA PHE A 408 -14.35 -5.24 -5.01
C PHE A 408 -12.81 -5.09 -4.91
N ALA A 409 -12.31 -3.86 -4.78
CA ALA A 409 -10.87 -3.54 -4.70
C ALA A 409 -10.07 -4.16 -5.88
N PHE A 410 -9.00 -4.92 -5.60
CA PHE A 410 -8.31 -5.67 -6.65
C PHE A 410 -9.12 -6.92 -7.02
N SER A 411 -9.44 -7.76 -6.02
CA SER A 411 -10.06 -9.09 -6.14
C SER A 411 -9.74 -9.77 -7.47
N GLY A 412 -8.44 -9.87 -7.74
CA GLY A 412 -7.90 -10.30 -9.01
C GLY A 412 -6.57 -11.00 -8.83
N LEU A 413 -6.08 -11.62 -9.89
CA LEU A 413 -4.83 -12.37 -9.84
C LEU A 413 -3.64 -11.49 -9.44
N MET A 414 -2.98 -11.85 -8.34
CA MET A 414 -1.71 -11.27 -7.90
C MET A 414 -0.54 -12.04 -8.54
N MET A 415 0.49 -11.33 -8.96
CA MET A 415 1.75 -11.93 -9.46
C MET A 415 2.95 -11.31 -8.73
N PRO A 416 3.03 -11.40 -7.39
CA PRO A 416 4.12 -10.86 -6.62
C PRO A 416 5.36 -11.75 -6.78
N VAL A 417 6.27 -11.35 -7.67
CA VAL A 417 7.39 -12.21 -8.08
C VAL A 417 8.23 -12.70 -6.91
N LEU A 418 8.49 -11.86 -5.90
CA LEU A 418 9.26 -12.27 -4.73
C LEU A 418 8.43 -13.04 -3.70
N GLU A 419 7.10 -12.87 -3.64
CA GLU A 419 6.28 -13.56 -2.63
C GLU A 419 5.80 -14.95 -3.09
N ASP A 420 6.05 -15.33 -4.35
CA ASP A 420 5.66 -16.61 -4.94
C ASP A 420 6.88 -17.44 -5.36
N SER A 421 7.03 -18.64 -4.78
CA SER A 421 8.20 -19.50 -5.00
C SER A 421 8.40 -19.91 -6.46
N VAL A 422 7.32 -20.22 -7.18
CA VAL A 422 7.40 -20.65 -8.58
C VAL A 422 7.59 -19.43 -9.48
N LEU A 423 6.94 -18.30 -9.23
CA LEU A 423 7.22 -17.08 -10.02
C LEU A 423 8.68 -16.65 -9.88
N ALA A 424 9.24 -16.66 -8.66
CA ALA A 424 10.65 -16.40 -8.43
C ALA A 424 11.54 -17.37 -9.22
N GLN A 425 11.26 -18.67 -9.17
CA GLN A 425 11.97 -19.68 -9.96
C GLN A 425 11.86 -19.46 -11.48
N ARG A 426 10.69 -19.05 -11.96
CA ARG A 426 10.46 -18.73 -13.38
C ARG A 426 11.18 -17.45 -13.81
N ALA A 427 11.38 -16.49 -12.91
CA ALA A 427 12.24 -15.34 -13.15
C ALA A 427 13.71 -15.80 -13.29
N SER A 428 14.19 -16.62 -12.35
CA SER A 428 15.57 -17.14 -12.37
C SER A 428 15.89 -17.97 -13.62
N SER A 429 14.90 -18.65 -14.19
CA SER A 429 15.05 -19.42 -15.44
C SER A 429 14.76 -18.63 -16.71
N GLY A 430 14.51 -17.32 -16.61
CA GLY A 430 14.29 -16.43 -17.76
C GLY A 430 12.93 -16.60 -18.46
N HIS A 431 11.97 -17.29 -17.83
CA HIS A 431 10.63 -17.48 -18.39
C HIS A 431 9.73 -16.25 -18.22
N ILE A 432 9.98 -15.44 -17.18
CA ILE A 432 9.25 -14.20 -16.94
C ILE A 432 10.20 -12.99 -16.97
N GLY A 433 9.68 -11.92 -17.56
CA GLY A 433 10.26 -10.59 -17.73
C GLY A 433 9.19 -9.53 -17.46
N ILE A 434 9.55 -8.25 -17.46
CA ILE A 434 8.56 -7.16 -17.29
C ILE A 434 7.46 -7.23 -18.34
N GLU A 435 7.82 -7.50 -19.59
CA GLU A 435 6.89 -7.57 -20.73
C GLU A 435 5.89 -8.72 -20.56
N ARG A 436 6.34 -9.86 -20.02
CA ARG A 436 5.47 -11.02 -19.76
C ARG A 436 4.53 -10.76 -18.60
N LEU A 437 5.00 -10.10 -17.55
CA LEU A 437 4.17 -9.69 -16.42
C LEU A 437 3.14 -8.64 -16.85
N LEU A 438 3.51 -7.66 -17.68
CA LEU A 438 2.57 -6.68 -18.25
C LEU A 438 1.55 -7.35 -19.19
N LEU A 439 1.97 -8.31 -20.01
CA LEU A 439 1.06 -9.07 -20.87
C LEU A 439 0.04 -9.87 -20.06
N ALA A 440 0.48 -10.58 -19.01
CA ALA A 440 -0.43 -11.27 -18.09
C ALA A 440 -1.33 -10.25 -17.36
N SER A 441 -0.78 -9.10 -16.97
CA SER A 441 -1.52 -8.00 -16.35
C SER A 441 -2.60 -7.41 -17.25
N ALA A 442 -2.55 -7.61 -18.58
CA ALA A 442 -3.65 -7.21 -19.44
C ALA A 442 -4.95 -7.99 -19.11
N VAL A 443 -4.84 -9.24 -18.66
CA VAL A 443 -5.99 -10.08 -18.33
C VAL A 443 -6.19 -10.33 -16.83
N CYS A 444 -5.37 -9.73 -15.95
CA CYS A 444 -5.32 -10.06 -14.50
C CYS A 444 -5.45 -8.84 -13.54
N GLY A 445 -5.36 -8.98 -12.21
CA GLY A 445 -5.88 -7.97 -11.27
C GLY A 445 -4.96 -6.86 -10.74
N LEU A 446 -3.63 -7.06 -10.68
CA LEU A 446 -2.77 -6.22 -9.81
C LEU A 446 -1.59 -5.50 -10.46
N GLY A 447 -1.13 -5.93 -11.63
CA GLY A 447 -0.03 -5.26 -12.33
C GLY A 447 1.33 -5.85 -11.99
N LEU A 448 2.33 -4.99 -11.80
CA LEU A 448 3.70 -5.36 -11.49
C LEU A 448 3.91 -5.34 -9.98
N ASP A 449 4.14 -6.50 -9.38
CA ASP A 449 4.19 -6.60 -7.93
C ASP A 449 5.44 -7.32 -7.43
N THR A 450 6.11 -6.74 -6.43
CA THR A 450 7.43 -7.18 -5.92
C THR A 450 8.40 -7.63 -7.02
N VAL A 451 8.57 -6.82 -8.08
CA VAL A 451 9.40 -7.26 -9.21
C VAL A 451 10.87 -6.90 -8.95
N PRO A 452 11.77 -7.88 -8.74
CA PRO A 452 13.18 -7.61 -8.51
C PRO A 452 13.83 -7.15 -9.81
N LEU A 453 14.41 -5.97 -9.82
CA LEU A 453 15.08 -5.37 -10.97
C LEU A 453 16.58 -5.20 -10.69
N SER A 454 17.35 -5.18 -11.77
CA SER A 454 18.77 -4.82 -11.75
C SER A 454 19.01 -3.48 -11.05
N GLY A 455 20.06 -3.40 -10.24
CA GLY A 455 20.42 -2.18 -9.51
C GLY A 455 20.82 -1.02 -10.41
N ASP A 456 21.26 -1.31 -11.64
CA ASP A 456 21.63 -0.33 -12.66
C ASP A 456 20.45 0.15 -13.53
N THR A 457 19.21 -0.31 -13.27
CA THR A 457 18.03 0.21 -13.97
C THR A 457 17.85 1.70 -13.65
N SER A 458 17.89 2.53 -14.70
CA SER A 458 17.80 3.99 -14.56
C SER A 458 16.41 4.44 -14.08
N ALA A 459 16.35 5.57 -13.36
CA ALA A 459 15.08 6.18 -12.95
C ALA A 459 14.16 6.50 -14.15
N GLY A 460 14.75 6.83 -15.31
CA GLY A 460 14.01 7.04 -16.56
C GLY A 460 13.32 5.77 -17.04
N THR A 461 14.04 4.64 -17.05
CA THR A 461 13.49 3.32 -17.39
C THR A 461 12.42 2.88 -16.40
N LEU A 462 12.60 3.09 -15.09
CA LEU A 462 11.57 2.82 -14.09
C LEU A 462 10.28 3.62 -14.34
N GLY A 463 10.43 4.92 -14.68
CA GLY A 463 9.30 5.77 -15.05
C GLY A 463 8.58 5.30 -16.31
N ALA A 464 9.32 4.77 -17.30
CA ALA A 464 8.74 4.20 -18.52
C ALA A 464 7.95 2.91 -18.24
N ILE A 465 8.46 2.02 -17.37
CA ILE A 465 7.74 0.81 -16.94
C ILE A 465 6.42 1.18 -16.25
N ILE A 466 6.45 2.20 -15.37
CA ILE A 466 5.24 2.71 -14.71
C ILE A 466 4.27 3.30 -15.74
N LEU A 467 4.77 3.98 -16.77
CA LEU A 467 3.95 4.54 -17.85
C LEU A 467 3.24 3.44 -18.68
N ASP A 468 3.90 2.32 -18.97
CA ASP A 468 3.29 1.17 -19.66
C ASP A 468 2.20 0.52 -18.81
N MET A 469 2.49 0.28 -17.52
CA MET A 469 1.52 -0.22 -16.55
C MET A 469 0.29 0.71 -16.48
N ALA A 470 0.53 2.02 -16.34
CA ALA A 470 -0.52 3.03 -16.28
C ALA A 470 -1.38 3.04 -17.55
N THR A 471 -0.75 2.90 -18.72
CA THR A 471 -1.44 2.84 -20.01
C THR A 471 -2.33 1.61 -20.10
N LEU A 472 -1.84 0.42 -19.71
CA LEU A 472 -2.66 -0.79 -19.67
C LEU A 472 -3.87 -0.64 -18.73
N ALA A 473 -3.65 -0.09 -17.54
CA ALA A 473 -4.68 0.11 -16.52
C ALA A 473 -5.86 0.95 -17.06
N VAL A 474 -5.56 2.09 -17.67
CA VAL A 474 -6.60 2.99 -18.19
C VAL A 474 -7.22 2.52 -19.49
N ARG A 475 -6.48 1.81 -20.35
CA ARG A 475 -7.00 1.24 -21.59
C ARG A 475 -8.00 0.12 -21.34
N LEU A 476 -7.79 -0.65 -20.27
CA LEU A 476 -8.60 -1.81 -19.92
C LEU A 476 -9.62 -1.51 -18.81
N ASP A 477 -9.58 -0.29 -18.25
CA ASP A 477 -10.40 0.15 -17.12
C ASP A 477 -10.30 -0.81 -15.93
N LYS A 478 -9.06 -0.95 -15.43
CA LYS A 478 -8.72 -1.83 -14.31
C LYS A 478 -7.66 -1.18 -13.41
N PRO A 479 -7.70 -1.41 -12.09
CA PRO A 479 -6.65 -1.02 -11.18
C PRO A 479 -5.43 -1.86 -11.51
N LEU A 480 -4.29 -1.21 -11.70
CA LEU A 480 -2.99 -1.85 -11.72
C LEU A 480 -2.06 -1.02 -10.84
N SER A 481 -1.08 -1.69 -10.26
CA SER A 481 -0.02 -1.05 -9.50
C SER A 481 1.35 -1.45 -10.06
N ALA A 482 2.35 -0.65 -9.75
CA ALA A 482 3.74 -0.97 -9.99
C ALA A 482 4.53 -0.81 -8.68
N ARG A 483 4.89 -1.96 -8.10
CA ARG A 483 5.80 -2.09 -6.96
C ARG A 483 7.10 -2.76 -7.44
N LEU A 484 8.05 -1.91 -7.81
CA LEU A 484 9.32 -2.30 -8.44
C LEU A 484 10.44 -2.31 -7.40
N PHE A 485 11.35 -3.30 -7.48
CA PHE A 485 12.46 -3.47 -6.54
C PHE A 485 13.81 -3.48 -7.25
N PRO A 486 14.36 -2.32 -7.67
CA PRO A 486 15.77 -2.24 -8.03
C PRO A 486 16.64 -2.65 -6.84
N VAL A 487 17.60 -3.54 -7.06
CA VAL A 487 18.49 -4.05 -6.02
C VAL A 487 19.90 -3.48 -6.21
N PRO A 488 20.34 -2.47 -5.43
CA PRO A 488 21.61 -1.80 -5.66
C PRO A 488 22.80 -2.77 -5.71
N GLY A 489 23.74 -2.51 -6.63
CA GLY A 489 24.96 -3.31 -6.79
C GLY A 489 24.81 -4.61 -7.59
N THR A 490 23.59 -4.96 -8.01
CA THR A 490 23.33 -6.12 -8.87
C THR A 490 23.25 -5.75 -10.35
N ARG A 491 23.48 -6.75 -11.19
CA ARG A 491 23.22 -6.74 -12.64
C ARG A 491 22.15 -7.77 -12.99
N ALA A 492 21.59 -7.64 -14.19
CA ALA A 492 20.66 -8.60 -14.73
C ALA A 492 21.19 -10.05 -14.63
N GLY A 493 20.41 -10.92 -13.97
CA GLY A 493 20.74 -12.33 -13.73
C GLY A 493 21.47 -12.61 -12.41
N ASP A 494 21.95 -11.59 -11.69
CA ASP A 494 22.54 -11.79 -10.36
C ASP A 494 21.48 -12.29 -9.37
N ALA A 495 21.88 -13.19 -8.47
CA ALA A 495 20.99 -13.70 -7.44
C ALA A 495 20.61 -12.60 -6.44
N VAL A 496 19.34 -12.58 -6.05
CA VAL A 496 18.81 -11.66 -5.03
C VAL A 496 18.05 -12.43 -3.96
N SER A 497 18.24 -12.01 -2.71
CA SER A 497 17.56 -12.60 -1.56
C SER A 497 17.50 -11.58 -0.43
N TRP A 498 16.49 -11.71 0.41
CA TRP A 498 16.31 -10.92 1.62
C TRP A 498 16.08 -11.86 2.80
N ASP A 499 16.53 -11.46 3.99
CA ASP A 499 16.30 -12.20 5.22
C ASP A 499 14.89 -11.89 5.76
N THR A 500 13.88 -12.51 5.13
CA THR A 500 12.47 -12.33 5.47
C THR A 500 11.67 -13.58 5.08
N PRO A 501 10.69 -14.01 5.91
CA PRO A 501 9.85 -15.15 5.57
C PRO A 501 8.88 -14.88 4.41
N TYR A 502 8.77 -13.62 3.97
CA TYR A 502 7.82 -13.22 2.94
C TYR A 502 8.38 -13.27 1.52
N PHE A 503 9.71 -13.37 1.34
CA PHE A 503 10.33 -13.40 0.02
C PHE A 503 11.06 -14.71 -0.28
N SER A 504 10.82 -15.22 -1.48
CA SER A 504 11.57 -16.29 -2.11
C SER A 504 12.83 -15.72 -2.79
N PRO A 505 13.98 -16.41 -2.70
CA PRO A 505 15.15 -16.07 -3.50
C PRO A 505 14.84 -16.05 -5.00
N SER A 506 15.41 -15.09 -5.73
CA SER A 506 15.16 -14.88 -7.15
C SER A 506 16.42 -14.33 -7.85
N VAL A 507 16.26 -13.72 -9.02
CA VAL A 507 17.30 -12.97 -9.72
C VAL A 507 16.88 -11.52 -9.92
N ALA A 508 17.86 -10.62 -10.00
CA ALA A 508 17.66 -9.27 -10.49
C ALA A 508 17.29 -9.33 -11.98
N MET A 509 16.04 -8.98 -12.31
CA MET A 509 15.56 -9.05 -13.69
C MET A 509 16.15 -7.89 -14.50
N GLY A 510 16.62 -8.20 -15.71
CA GLY A 510 17.09 -7.20 -16.65
C GLY A 510 15.93 -6.39 -17.25
N THR A 511 16.23 -5.15 -17.63
CA THR A 511 15.33 -4.27 -18.35
C THR A 511 16.02 -3.76 -19.60
N LEU A 512 15.27 -3.54 -20.69
CA LEU A 512 15.77 -2.76 -21.81
C LEU A 512 15.90 -1.29 -21.36
N GLU A 513 17.01 -0.64 -21.68
CA GLU A 513 17.15 0.79 -21.39
C GLU A 513 16.10 1.57 -22.19
N ALA A 514 15.22 2.27 -21.47
CA ALA A 514 14.02 2.86 -22.03
C ALA A 514 13.82 4.30 -21.55
N THR A 515 14.87 5.00 -21.14
CA THR A 515 14.78 6.41 -20.73
C THR A 515 14.13 7.25 -21.85
N PRO A 516 12.91 7.79 -21.63
CA PRO A 516 12.19 8.48 -22.69
C PRO A 516 12.86 9.80 -23.07
N THR A 517 12.86 10.13 -24.37
CA THR A 517 13.34 11.41 -24.93
C THR A 517 12.20 12.21 -25.56
N GLY A 518 12.47 13.44 -26.02
CA GLY A 518 11.47 14.29 -26.68
C GLY A 518 10.32 14.71 -25.73
N VAL A 519 9.08 14.69 -26.23
CA VAL A 519 7.89 15.06 -25.44
C VAL A 519 7.71 14.14 -24.22
N LEU A 520 7.96 12.84 -24.40
CA LEU A 520 7.91 11.86 -23.30
C LEU A 520 9.06 12.05 -22.31
N GLY A 521 10.17 12.68 -22.72
CA GLY A 521 11.33 13.01 -21.88
C GLY A 521 11.26 14.37 -21.19
N SER A 522 10.26 15.21 -21.50
CA SER A 522 10.15 16.57 -20.97
C SER A 522 9.78 16.61 -19.49
N ALA A 523 10.24 17.65 -18.78
CA ALA A 523 10.01 17.89 -17.35
C ALA A 523 8.67 18.60 -17.04
N THR A 524 7.95 19.07 -18.06
CA THR A 524 6.64 19.70 -17.86
C THR A 524 5.55 18.66 -17.58
N ARG A 525 4.53 19.05 -16.81
CA ARG A 525 3.32 18.24 -16.58
C ARG A 525 2.64 17.96 -17.92
N HIS A 526 2.84 16.76 -18.43
CA HIS A 526 2.16 16.24 -19.61
C HIS A 526 1.10 15.25 -19.17
N ILE A 527 -0.16 15.68 -19.20
CA ILE A 527 -1.31 14.77 -19.05
C ILE A 527 -1.67 14.24 -20.42
N ALA A 528 -1.31 12.98 -20.69
CA ALA A 528 -1.78 12.29 -21.88
C ALA A 528 -3.26 11.96 -21.70
N ARG A 529 -4.06 12.34 -22.70
CA ARG A 529 -5.49 12.03 -22.78
C ARG A 529 -5.71 11.00 -23.86
N LEU A 530 -6.13 9.81 -23.45
CA LEU A 530 -6.44 8.72 -24.36
C LEU A 530 -7.96 8.49 -24.35
N ASP A 531 -8.55 8.32 -25.53
CA ASP A 531 -9.92 7.85 -25.67
C ASP A 531 -9.89 6.37 -26.08
N PRO A 532 -9.97 5.44 -25.11
CA PRO A 532 -9.82 4.01 -25.35
C PRO A 532 -10.89 3.39 -26.24
N PHE A 533 -12.03 4.06 -26.41
CA PHE A 533 -13.22 3.58 -27.11
C PHE A 533 -13.74 4.58 -28.15
N ARG A 534 -12.90 5.53 -28.59
CA ARG A 534 -13.20 6.34 -29.76
C ARG A 534 -13.64 5.37 -30.87
N PRO A 535 -14.83 5.54 -31.48
CA PRO A 535 -15.26 4.70 -32.58
C PRO A 535 -14.16 4.71 -33.64
N GLY A 536 -13.57 3.54 -33.88
CA GLY A 536 -12.54 3.32 -34.88
C GLY A 536 -13.13 3.30 -36.28
#